data_AF-Q8A6H8-F1
#
_entry.id   AF-Q8A6H8-F1
#
_cell.length_a   1.000
_cell.length_b   1.000
_cell.length_c   1.000
_cell.angle_alpha   90.00
_cell.angle_beta   90.00
_cell.angle_gamma   90.00
#
_symmetry.space_group_name_H-M   'P 1'
#
loop_
_entity.id
_entity.type
_entity.pdbx_description
1 polymer ?
#
loop_
_entity_poly.entity_id
_entity_poly.type
_entity_poly.pdbx_seq_one_letter_code
_entity_poly.pdbx_strand_id
1 'polypeptide(L)'
;MITVVFQPYAAKALLHIPVHLFHGKDVAMDEVEDVELSDLAKQVTDTSDNIVCIRLIEQFFLRRLYAFSEYNLKRMSAVFQEINLQPQINIPQLSEAACLSSKQFGRVFADHVGTTPKEYLRIVRMQRALFLLQQDVTLPFVQVAYECGYSDQSHMIKEFKLFSGYTPAEYLSVCAPYSDYFSEF
;
A
#
# COMPACT_ATOMS: atom_id res chain seq x y z
N MET A 1 19.09 -6.76 8.75
CA MET A 1 18.08 -6.78 7.67
C MET A 1 17.62 -5.35 7.47
N ILE A 2 17.78 -4.81 6.27
CA ILE A 2 17.31 -3.47 5.91
C ILE A 2 16.08 -3.65 5.00
N THR A 3 14.99 -2.99 5.34
CA THR A 3 13.75 -3.02 4.55
C THR A 3 13.44 -1.60 4.10
N VAL A 4 13.14 -1.44 2.80
CA VAL A 4 12.69 -0.16 2.23
C VAL A 4 11.21 -0.27 1.95
N VAL A 5 10.40 0.55 2.63
CA VAL A 5 8.95 0.59 2.45
C VAL A 5 8.59 1.85 1.69
N PHE A 6 7.88 1.70 0.57
CA PHE A 6 7.42 2.82 -0.24
C PHE A 6 5.99 3.21 0.12
N GLN A 7 5.67 4.49 -0.06
CA GLN A 7 4.26 4.88 -0.20
C GLN A 7 3.64 4.09 -1.36
N PRO A 8 2.40 3.58 -1.26
CA PRO A 8 1.87 2.60 -2.20
C PRO A 8 1.84 3.06 -3.67
N TYR A 9 1.76 4.37 -3.92
CA TYR A 9 1.75 4.95 -5.26
C TYR A 9 3.14 5.43 -5.76
N ALA A 10 4.18 5.35 -4.92
CA ALA A 10 5.50 5.91 -5.19
C ALA A 10 6.49 4.90 -5.79
N ALA A 11 6.25 3.60 -5.64
CA ALA A 11 7.18 2.56 -6.12
C ALA A 11 7.47 2.70 -7.63
N LYS A 12 6.46 2.98 -8.47
CA LYS A 12 6.66 3.23 -9.91
C LYS A 12 7.63 4.39 -10.18
N ALA A 13 7.56 5.47 -9.39
CA ALA A 13 8.41 6.64 -9.57
C ALA A 13 9.88 6.38 -9.18
N LEU A 14 10.13 5.37 -8.35
CA LEU A 14 11.45 5.04 -7.82
C LEU A 14 12.09 3.86 -8.57
N LEU A 15 11.27 2.91 -9.01
CA LEU A 15 11.72 1.74 -9.78
C LEU A 15 11.65 1.97 -11.29
N HIS A 16 10.92 3.00 -11.75
CA HIS A 16 10.63 3.27 -13.16
C HIS A 16 9.96 2.11 -13.93
N ILE A 17 9.37 1.16 -13.18
CA ILE A 17 8.70 -0.04 -13.71
C ILE A 17 7.24 -0.01 -13.26
N PRO A 18 6.27 -0.34 -14.13
CA PRO A 18 4.88 -0.48 -13.72
C PRO A 18 4.73 -1.53 -12.61
N VAL A 19 4.17 -1.12 -11.47
CA VAL A 19 4.14 -1.95 -10.26
C VAL A 19 3.18 -3.15 -10.42
N HIS A 20 2.21 -3.06 -11.34
CA HIS A 20 1.29 -4.17 -11.61
C HIS A 20 1.98 -5.43 -12.11
N LEU A 21 3.22 -5.33 -12.62
CA LEU A 21 4.02 -6.49 -13.03
C LEU A 21 4.44 -7.37 -11.85
N PHE A 22 4.52 -6.78 -10.65
CA PHE A 22 4.88 -7.41 -9.39
C PHE A 22 3.68 -7.91 -8.57
N HIS A 23 2.45 -7.72 -9.06
CA HIS A 23 1.25 -8.07 -8.29
C HIS A 23 1.22 -9.56 -7.92
N GLY A 24 1.17 -9.84 -6.62
CA GLY A 24 1.08 -11.19 -6.07
C GLY A 24 2.36 -12.01 -6.25
N LYS A 25 3.51 -11.34 -6.44
CA LYS A 25 4.81 -11.99 -6.65
C LYS A 25 5.84 -11.41 -5.69
N ASP A 26 6.68 -12.28 -5.17
CA ASP A 26 7.97 -11.91 -4.61
C ASP A 26 9.00 -11.98 -5.74
N VAL A 27 9.57 -10.85 -6.13
CA VAL A 27 10.52 -10.75 -7.26
C VAL A 27 11.91 -10.46 -6.74
N ALA A 28 12.87 -11.27 -7.14
CA ALA A 28 14.27 -11.08 -6.77
C ALA A 28 14.88 -9.89 -7.53
N MET A 29 15.83 -9.19 -6.93
CA MET A 29 16.37 -7.95 -7.50
C MET A 29 17.11 -8.17 -8.83
N ASP A 30 17.65 -9.36 -9.06
CA ASP A 30 18.32 -9.78 -10.29
C ASP A 30 17.34 -10.12 -11.43
N GLU A 31 16.07 -10.40 -11.11
CA GLU A 31 14.99 -10.59 -12.09
C GLU A 31 14.38 -9.25 -12.55
N VAL A 32 14.66 -8.16 -11.82
CA VAL A 32 14.28 -6.82 -12.23
C VAL A 32 15.22 -6.37 -13.34
N GLU A 33 14.68 -6.02 -14.51
CA GLU A 33 15.45 -5.50 -15.66
C GLU A 33 15.97 -4.07 -15.43
N ASP A 34 16.66 -3.84 -14.31
CA ASP A 34 17.21 -2.57 -13.86
C ASP A 34 18.65 -2.77 -13.35
N VAL A 35 19.60 -2.40 -14.20
CA VAL A 35 21.04 -2.57 -13.94
C VAL A 35 21.49 -1.73 -12.75
N GLU A 36 21.00 -0.49 -12.60
CA GLU A 36 21.46 0.35 -11.49
C GLU A 36 20.93 -0.16 -10.15
N LEU A 37 19.70 -0.70 -10.12
CA LEU A 37 19.13 -1.31 -8.93
C LEU A 37 19.88 -2.59 -8.54
N SER A 38 20.25 -3.40 -9.52
CA SER A 38 21.11 -4.59 -9.32
C SER A 38 22.48 -4.22 -8.75
N ASP A 39 23.08 -3.13 -9.24
CA ASP A 39 24.37 -2.64 -8.74
C ASP A 39 24.26 -2.09 -7.31
N LEU A 40 23.17 -1.38 -6.99
CA LEU A 40 22.88 -0.98 -5.61
C LEU A 40 22.77 -2.20 -4.69
N ALA A 41 22.01 -3.22 -5.10
CA ALA A 41 21.80 -4.43 -4.30
C ALA A 41 23.13 -5.15 -3.98
N LYS A 42 24.05 -5.23 -4.94
CA LYS A 42 25.41 -5.75 -4.74
C LYS A 42 26.19 -4.90 -3.73
N GLN A 43 26.21 -3.58 -3.91
CA GLN A 43 26.92 -2.66 -3.00
C GLN A 43 26.41 -2.77 -1.56
N VAL A 44 25.10 -2.87 -1.37
CA VAL A 44 24.48 -3.05 -0.04
C VAL A 44 24.83 -4.41 0.56
N THR A 45 24.90 -5.46 -0.26
CA THR A 45 25.25 -6.82 0.20
C THR A 45 26.72 -6.92 0.61
N ASP A 46 27.62 -6.24 -0.11
CA ASP A 46 29.06 -6.24 0.16
C ASP A 46 29.45 -5.29 1.31
N THR A 47 28.54 -4.44 1.77
CA THR A 47 28.77 -3.47 2.84
C THR A 47 28.28 -4.00 4.18
N SER A 48 29.19 -4.07 5.17
CA SER A 48 28.85 -4.56 6.52
C SER A 48 28.25 -3.49 7.44
N ASP A 49 28.42 -2.21 7.11
CA ASP A 49 27.89 -1.08 7.90
C ASP A 49 26.50 -0.66 7.40
N ASN A 50 25.48 -0.90 8.24
CA ASN A 50 24.09 -0.54 7.95
C ASN A 50 23.90 0.97 7.69
N ILE A 51 24.66 1.86 8.33
CA ILE A 51 24.55 3.31 8.11
C ILE A 51 25.02 3.66 6.70
N VAL A 52 26.06 3.00 6.22
CA VAL A 52 26.54 3.17 4.84
C VAL A 52 25.52 2.62 3.86
N CYS A 53 24.95 1.43 4.12
CA CYS A 53 23.89 0.86 3.30
C CYS A 53 22.67 1.78 3.17
N ILE A 54 22.18 2.34 4.28
CA ILE A 54 21.06 3.28 4.28
C ILE A 54 21.38 4.49 3.40
N ARG A 55 22.57 5.07 3.55
CA ARG A 55 22.98 6.24 2.74
C ARG A 55 23.03 5.93 1.25
N LEU A 56 23.54 4.76 0.86
CA LEU A 56 23.58 4.31 -0.53
C LEU A 56 22.16 4.20 -1.12
N ILE A 57 21.26 3.57 -0.37
CA ILE A 57 19.85 3.39 -0.73
C ILE A 57 19.16 4.75 -0.89
N GLU A 58 19.32 5.65 0.09
CA GLU A 58 18.74 6.99 0.06
C GLU A 58 19.24 7.80 -1.14
N GLN A 59 20.56 7.83 -1.37
CA GLN A 59 21.14 8.55 -2.49
C GLN A 59 20.63 8.04 -3.84
N PHE A 60 20.50 6.72 -3.98
CA PHE A 60 19.95 6.11 -5.18
C PHE A 60 18.51 6.54 -5.45
N PHE A 61 17.62 6.38 -4.45
CA PHE A 61 16.20 6.69 -4.64
C PHE A 61 15.93 8.19 -4.75
N LEU A 62 16.65 9.04 -4.02
CA LEU A 62 16.55 10.49 -4.17
C LEU A 62 16.97 10.95 -5.57
N ARG A 63 18.08 10.40 -6.10
CA ARG A 63 18.53 10.71 -7.47
C ARG A 63 17.43 10.39 -8.49
N ARG A 64 16.79 9.23 -8.37
CA ARG A 64 15.69 8.82 -9.27
C ARG A 64 14.47 9.70 -9.12
N LEU A 65 14.09 10.01 -7.89
CA LEU A 65 12.97 10.90 -7.60
C LEU A 65 13.14 12.28 -8.24
N TYR A 66 14.35 12.86 -8.18
CA TYR A 66 14.63 14.18 -8.80
C TYR A 66 14.69 14.13 -10.33
N ALA A 67 15.09 13.01 -10.92
CA ALA A 67 15.11 12.84 -12.37
C ALA A 67 13.70 12.65 -12.96
N PHE A 68 12.71 12.37 -12.12
CA PHE A 68 11.39 11.94 -12.54
C PHE A 68 10.33 13.04 -12.36
N SER A 69 9.77 13.53 -13.47
CA SER A 69 8.65 14.49 -13.43
C SER A 69 7.32 13.81 -13.78
N GLU A 70 6.61 13.25 -12.79
CA GLU A 70 5.29 12.65 -13.01
C GLU A 70 4.16 13.49 -12.39
N TYR A 71 3.33 14.05 -13.27
CA TYR A 71 2.06 14.66 -12.88
C TYR A 71 1.10 13.63 -12.24
N ASN A 72 1.23 12.35 -12.58
CA ASN A 72 0.41 11.29 -11.97
C ASN A 72 0.76 11.05 -10.51
N LEU A 73 1.99 11.32 -10.06
CA LEU A 73 2.36 11.17 -8.64
C LEU A 73 1.53 12.12 -7.77
N LYS A 74 1.34 13.37 -8.21
CA LYS A 74 0.48 14.35 -7.53
C LYS A 74 -0.98 13.93 -7.52
N ARG A 75 -1.48 13.39 -8.65
CA ARG A 75 -2.85 12.85 -8.75
C ARG A 75 -3.06 11.68 -7.78
N MET A 76 -2.12 10.74 -7.72
CA MET A 76 -2.20 9.61 -6.81
C MET A 76 -2.08 10.06 -5.36
N SER A 77 -1.23 11.03 -5.04
CA SER A 77 -1.17 11.62 -3.70
C SER A 77 -2.54 12.18 -3.27
N ALA A 78 -3.25 12.90 -4.14
CA ALA A 78 -4.60 13.40 -3.85
C ALA A 78 -5.62 12.26 -3.67
N VAL A 79 -5.57 11.24 -4.53
CA VAL A 79 -6.40 10.03 -4.41
C VAL A 79 -6.20 9.35 -3.06
N PHE A 80 -4.95 9.19 -2.61
CA PHE A 80 -4.64 8.53 -1.35
C PHE A 80 -5.05 9.36 -0.13
N GLN A 81 -4.96 10.69 -0.22
CA GLN A 81 -5.51 11.58 0.79
C GLN A 81 -7.02 11.35 0.95
N GLU A 82 -7.78 11.29 -0.16
CA GLU A 82 -9.22 11.02 -0.12
C GLU A 82 -9.53 9.61 0.41
N ILE A 83 -8.77 8.59 0.00
CA ILE A 83 -8.89 7.22 0.52
C ILE A 83 -8.75 7.22 2.04
N ASN A 84 -7.80 7.96 2.60
CA ASN A 84 -7.50 8.00 4.02
C ASN A 84 -8.51 8.81 4.84
N LEU A 85 -9.09 9.88 4.26
CA LEU A 85 -10.09 10.72 4.92
C LEU A 85 -11.51 10.13 4.87
N GLN A 86 -11.84 9.35 3.84
CA GLN A 86 -13.22 8.93 3.58
C GLN A 86 -13.35 7.39 3.52
N PRO A 87 -13.77 6.72 4.61
CA PRO A 87 -13.93 5.26 4.64
C PRO A 87 -14.90 4.67 3.61
N GLN A 88 -15.89 5.45 3.21
CA GLN A 88 -16.96 5.04 2.28
C GLN A 88 -16.77 5.57 0.85
N ILE A 89 -15.59 6.10 0.52
CA ILE A 89 -15.34 6.64 -0.81
C ILE A 89 -15.49 5.57 -1.90
N ASN A 90 -16.04 5.99 -3.04
CA ASN A 90 -16.26 5.11 -4.19
C ASN A 90 -15.32 5.44 -5.36
N ILE A 91 -15.22 4.50 -6.31
CA ILE A 91 -14.31 4.61 -7.46
C ILE A 91 -14.59 5.84 -8.33
N PRO A 92 -15.85 6.22 -8.64
CA PRO A 92 -16.14 7.47 -9.32
C PRO A 92 -15.53 8.71 -8.65
N GLN A 93 -15.71 8.86 -7.33
CA GLN A 93 -15.15 9.97 -6.57
C GLN A 93 -13.60 9.99 -6.63
N LEU A 94 -12.96 8.83 -6.52
CA LEU A 94 -11.50 8.75 -6.66
C LEU A 94 -11.02 9.14 -8.06
N SER A 95 -11.75 8.74 -9.10
CA SER A 95 -11.41 9.13 -10.47
C SER A 95 -11.54 10.63 -10.71
N GLU A 96 -12.53 11.27 -10.09
CA GLU A 96 -12.73 12.71 -10.11
C GLU A 96 -11.61 13.45 -9.36
N ALA A 97 -11.23 12.98 -8.17
CA ALA A 97 -10.10 13.50 -7.39
C ALA A 97 -8.77 13.42 -8.16
N ALA A 98 -8.61 12.39 -9.00
CA ALA A 98 -7.45 12.25 -9.89
C ALA A 98 -7.53 13.13 -11.15
N CYS A 99 -8.68 13.77 -11.43
CA CYS A 99 -9.02 14.44 -12.68
C CYS A 99 -8.85 13.53 -13.91
N LEU A 100 -9.36 12.29 -13.82
CA LEU A 100 -9.26 11.26 -14.84
C LEU A 100 -10.61 10.60 -15.13
N SER A 101 -10.82 10.13 -16.36
CA SER A 101 -11.92 9.21 -16.64
C SER A 101 -11.73 7.89 -15.89
N SER A 102 -12.80 7.15 -15.61
CA SER A 102 -12.73 5.88 -14.87
C SER A 102 -11.76 4.87 -15.50
N LYS A 103 -11.73 4.78 -16.85
CA LYS A 103 -10.82 3.89 -17.59
C LYS A 103 -9.36 4.33 -17.43
N GLN A 104 -9.07 5.62 -17.54
CA GLN A 104 -7.72 6.14 -17.35
C GLN A 104 -7.27 5.97 -15.91
N PHE A 105 -8.15 6.28 -14.95
CA PHE A 105 -7.88 6.13 -13.53
C PHE A 105 -7.52 4.70 -13.18
N GLY A 106 -8.32 3.71 -13.61
CA GLY A 106 -8.03 2.30 -13.33
C GLY A 106 -6.65 1.87 -13.83
N ARG A 107 -6.26 2.27 -15.05
CA ARG A 107 -4.93 1.97 -15.62
C ARG A 107 -3.81 2.67 -14.84
N VAL A 108 -3.93 3.98 -14.63
CA VAL A 108 -2.90 4.77 -13.93
C VAL A 108 -2.73 4.27 -12.50
N PHE A 109 -3.83 3.99 -11.80
CA PHE A 109 -3.78 3.45 -10.44
C PHE A 109 -3.07 2.10 -10.40
N ALA A 110 -3.42 1.16 -11.29
CA ALA A 110 -2.75 -0.14 -11.34
C ALA A 110 -1.25 -0.01 -11.66
N ASP A 111 -0.87 0.88 -12.58
CA ASP A 111 0.54 1.13 -12.90
C ASP A 111 1.34 1.62 -11.68
N HIS A 112 0.73 2.43 -10.82
CA HIS A 112 1.37 3.02 -9.64
C HIS A 112 1.34 2.15 -8.40
N VAL A 113 0.21 1.47 -8.16
CA VAL A 113 -0.11 0.78 -6.89
C VAL A 113 -0.01 -0.73 -7.03
N GLY A 114 -0.02 -1.25 -8.26
CA GLY A 114 0.11 -2.67 -8.55
C GLY A 114 -1.20 -3.46 -8.56
N THR A 115 -2.28 -2.88 -8.05
CA THR A 115 -3.60 -3.53 -7.96
C THR A 115 -4.70 -2.61 -8.46
N THR A 116 -5.93 -3.12 -8.61
CA THR A 116 -7.06 -2.26 -8.98
C THR A 116 -7.48 -1.35 -7.83
N PRO A 117 -8.09 -0.17 -8.09
CA PRO A 117 -8.62 0.70 -7.04
C PRO A 117 -9.59 -0.02 -6.10
N LYS A 118 -10.40 -0.94 -6.64
CA LYS A 118 -11.39 -1.69 -5.86
C LYS A 118 -10.72 -2.66 -4.90
N GLU A 119 -9.71 -3.40 -5.35
CA GLU A 119 -8.95 -4.32 -4.50
C GLU A 119 -8.18 -3.56 -3.42
N TYR A 120 -7.54 -2.45 -3.77
CA TYR A 120 -6.83 -1.61 -2.81
C TYR A 120 -7.75 -1.09 -1.71
N LEU A 121 -8.95 -0.59 -2.05
CA LEU A 121 -9.91 -0.14 -1.04
C LEU A 121 -10.29 -1.25 -0.06
N ARG A 122 -10.41 -2.51 -0.51
CA ARG A 122 -10.73 -3.65 0.39
C ARG A 122 -9.60 -3.87 1.40
N ILE A 123 -8.34 -3.76 0.96
CA ILE A 123 -7.16 -3.86 1.83
C ILE A 123 -7.19 -2.71 2.85
N VAL A 124 -7.42 -1.47 2.41
CA VAL A 124 -7.49 -0.31 3.31
C VAL A 124 -8.61 -0.44 4.34
N ARG A 125 -9.79 -0.97 3.96
CA ARG A 125 -10.88 -1.21 4.93
C ARG A 125 -10.48 -2.21 6.00
N MET A 126 -9.79 -3.30 5.63
CA MET A 126 -9.28 -4.26 6.60
C MET A 126 -8.22 -3.61 7.51
N GLN A 127 -7.32 -2.82 6.95
CA GLN A 127 -6.32 -2.08 7.72
C GLN A 127 -6.95 -1.10 8.72
N ARG A 128 -8.04 -0.41 8.33
CA ARG A 128 -8.83 0.39 9.27
C ARG A 128 -9.44 -0.45 10.39
N ALA A 129 -10.00 -1.62 10.05
CA ALA A 129 -10.60 -2.49 11.04
C ALA A 129 -9.57 -2.99 12.06
N LEU A 130 -8.36 -3.35 11.59
CA LEU A 130 -7.23 -3.69 12.44
C LEU A 130 -6.83 -2.51 13.32
N PHE A 131 -6.73 -1.30 12.76
CA PHE A 131 -6.38 -0.09 13.51
C PHE A 131 -7.40 0.23 14.61
N LEU A 132 -8.70 0.18 14.33
CA LEU A 132 -9.73 0.40 15.35
C LEU A 132 -9.66 -0.63 16.47
N LEU A 133 -9.52 -1.92 16.12
CA LEU A 133 -9.39 -3.00 17.09
C LEU A 133 -8.08 -2.93 17.89
N GLN A 134 -7.02 -2.37 17.32
CA GLN A 134 -5.76 -2.09 18.01
C GLN A 134 -5.93 -1.01 19.08
N GLN A 135 -6.76 -0.01 18.85
CA GLN A 135 -7.08 1.03 19.84
C GLN A 135 -8.01 0.50 20.94
N ASP A 136 -9.02 -0.29 20.57
CA ASP A 136 -9.95 -0.91 21.51
C ASP A 136 -10.44 -2.27 20.98
N VAL A 137 -9.89 -3.34 21.56
CA VAL A 137 -10.22 -4.74 21.20
C VAL A 137 -11.66 -5.13 21.58
N THR A 138 -12.35 -4.32 22.39
CA THR A 138 -13.71 -4.61 22.86
C THR A 138 -14.80 -3.99 21.99
N LEU A 139 -14.42 -3.23 20.94
CA LEU A 139 -15.36 -2.59 20.03
C LEU A 139 -16.32 -3.60 19.38
N PRO A 140 -17.64 -3.32 19.37
CA PRO A 140 -18.60 -4.16 18.67
C PRO A 140 -18.29 -4.25 17.17
N PHE A 141 -18.21 -5.46 16.62
CA PHE A 141 -17.87 -5.65 15.20
C PHE A 141 -18.85 -4.99 14.22
N VAL A 142 -20.11 -4.77 14.62
CA VAL A 142 -21.07 -4.00 13.82
C VAL A 142 -20.60 -2.55 13.66
N GLN A 143 -20.09 -1.95 14.73
CA GLN A 143 -19.56 -0.59 14.72
C GLN A 143 -18.28 -0.53 13.90
N VAL A 144 -17.35 -1.47 14.11
CA VAL A 144 -16.11 -1.56 13.30
C VAL A 144 -16.43 -1.66 11.81
N ALA A 145 -17.39 -2.49 11.44
CA ALA A 145 -17.82 -2.65 10.05
C ALA A 145 -18.32 -1.31 9.45
N TYR A 146 -19.17 -0.60 10.19
CA TYR A 146 -19.72 0.68 9.75
C TYR A 146 -18.64 1.76 9.59
N GLU A 147 -17.77 1.93 10.60
CA GLU A 147 -16.70 2.93 10.59
C GLU A 147 -15.65 2.66 9.50
N CYS A 148 -15.40 1.39 9.18
CA CYS A 148 -14.47 1.00 8.13
C CYS A 148 -15.09 1.01 6.73
N GLY A 149 -16.38 1.35 6.59
CA GLY A 149 -17.07 1.46 5.30
C GLY A 149 -17.46 0.13 4.67
N TYR A 150 -17.69 -0.91 5.48
CA TYR A 150 -18.37 -2.13 5.05
C TYR A 150 -19.88 -1.92 4.99
N SER A 151 -20.57 -2.70 4.13
CA SER A 151 -22.04 -2.68 4.05
C SER A 151 -22.70 -3.19 5.32
N ASP A 152 -22.08 -4.20 5.95
CA ASP A 152 -22.58 -4.89 7.13
C ASP A 152 -21.46 -5.73 7.76
N GLN A 153 -21.70 -6.21 8.98
CA GLN A 153 -20.75 -7.05 9.72
C GLN A 153 -20.43 -8.37 8.99
N SER A 154 -21.39 -8.98 8.29
CA SER A 154 -21.16 -10.26 7.62
C SER A 154 -20.22 -10.11 6.43
N HIS A 155 -20.34 -9.00 5.69
CA HIS A 155 -19.40 -8.62 4.64
C HIS A 155 -18.00 -8.40 5.21
N MET A 156 -17.87 -7.63 6.31
CA MET A 156 -16.59 -7.43 6.98
C MET A 156 -15.94 -8.75 7.39
N ILE A 157 -16.68 -9.65 8.05
CA ILE A 157 -16.14 -10.95 8.51
C ILE A 157 -15.64 -11.78 7.32
N LYS A 158 -16.37 -11.80 6.19
CA LYS A 158 -15.94 -12.52 4.98
C LYS A 158 -14.65 -11.97 4.40
N GLU A 159 -14.52 -10.65 4.29
CA GLU A 159 -13.30 -10.02 3.76
C GLU A 159 -12.12 -10.20 4.71
N PHE A 160 -12.34 -10.02 6.02
CA PHE A 160 -11.31 -10.19 7.03
C PHE A 160 -10.74 -11.61 7.02
N LYS A 161 -11.62 -12.62 6.88
CA LYS A 161 -11.22 -14.02 6.73
C LYS A 161 -10.50 -14.32 5.42
N LEU A 162 -10.92 -13.69 4.33
CA LEU A 162 -10.23 -13.83 3.04
C LEU A 162 -8.77 -13.38 3.12
N PHE A 163 -8.50 -12.27 3.82
CA PHE A 163 -7.15 -11.70 3.88
C PHE A 163 -6.29 -12.27 5.01
N SER A 164 -6.85 -12.50 6.20
CA SER A 164 -6.08 -12.97 7.37
C SER A 164 -6.10 -14.49 7.56
N GLY A 165 -7.03 -15.20 6.90
CA GLY A 165 -7.34 -16.60 7.19
C GLY A 165 -8.28 -16.81 8.39
N TYR A 166 -8.56 -15.77 9.19
CA TYR A 166 -9.36 -15.84 10.42
C TYR A 166 -10.56 -14.89 10.36
N THR A 167 -11.66 -15.24 11.04
CA THR A 167 -12.67 -14.24 11.39
C THR A 167 -12.08 -13.22 12.39
N PRO A 168 -12.64 -12.00 12.52
CA PRO A 168 -12.16 -11.02 13.48
C PRO A 168 -12.06 -11.57 14.92
N ALA A 169 -13.06 -12.35 15.36
CA ALA A 169 -13.05 -12.97 16.69
C ALA A 169 -11.91 -13.99 16.86
N GLU A 170 -11.72 -14.87 15.88
CA GLU A 170 -10.64 -15.86 15.89
C GLU A 170 -9.27 -15.15 15.87
N TYR A 171 -9.13 -14.12 15.05
CA TYR A 171 -7.90 -13.34 14.94
C TYR A 171 -7.48 -12.74 16.30
N LEU A 172 -8.41 -12.09 17.01
CA LEU A 172 -8.15 -11.49 18.33
C LEU A 172 -7.76 -12.53 19.40
N SER A 173 -8.11 -13.81 19.21
CA SER A 173 -7.73 -14.87 20.14
C SER A 173 -6.31 -15.40 19.92
N VAL A 174 -5.74 -15.21 18.74
CA VAL A 174 -4.42 -15.75 18.36
C VAL A 174 -3.34 -14.69 18.22
N CYS A 175 -3.70 -13.44 18.00
CA CYS A 175 -2.75 -12.33 17.83
C CYS A 175 -3.36 -10.98 18.22
N ALA A 176 -2.49 -10.04 18.60
CA ALA A 176 -2.89 -8.66 18.81
C ALA A 176 -3.16 -7.99 17.45
N PRO A 177 -4.28 -7.26 17.29
CA PRO A 177 -4.55 -6.49 16.08
C PRO A 177 -3.51 -5.39 15.89
N TYR A 178 -2.97 -5.31 14.67
CA TYR A 178 -2.01 -4.30 14.27
C TYR A 178 -2.25 -3.86 12.84
N SER A 179 -2.33 -2.55 12.60
CA SER A 179 -2.33 -1.98 11.25
C SER A 179 -0.98 -1.34 10.96
N ASP A 180 -0.26 -1.86 9.99
CA ASP A 180 0.96 -1.23 9.45
C ASP A 180 0.64 0.07 8.69
N TYR A 181 -0.51 0.10 8.00
CA TYR A 181 -0.89 1.25 7.17
C TYR A 181 -1.31 2.51 7.96
N PHE A 182 -1.98 2.36 9.11
CA PHE A 182 -2.49 3.50 9.90
C PHE A 182 -1.73 3.78 11.20
N SER A 183 -0.86 2.87 11.68
CA SER A 183 -0.13 3.08 12.93
C SER A 183 1.18 3.85 12.80
N GLU A 184 1.68 4.04 11.57
CA GLU A 184 2.97 4.69 11.29
C GLU A 184 2.84 6.17 10.87
N PHE A 185 1.68 6.81 11.12
CA PHE A 185 1.42 8.22 10.81
C PHE A 185 0.96 9.02 12.03
#